data_AF-A0A2E2N6P6-F1
#
_entry.id   AF-A0A2E2N6P6-F1
#
_cell.length_a   1.000
_cell.length_b   1.000
_cell.length_c   1.000
_cell.angle_alpha   90.00
_cell.angle_beta   90.00
_cell.angle_gamma   90.00
#
_symmetry.space_group_name_H-M   'P 1'
#
loop_
_entity.id
_entity.type
_entity.pdbx_description
1 polymer ?
#
loop_
_entity_poly.entity_id
_entity_poly.type
_entity_poly.pdbx_seq_one_letter_code
_entity_poly.pdbx_strand_id
1 'polypeptide(L)'
;MVTQVLLQLAPLFAVLALLLVVTGAIAVMTGRVSVRELLATLLSGGIEDPTKETWPVEAAGPLLTNAELSYFRVLEQVLRHPTDPSGTPQMRVFCKVRLADLVQPKRGLDRSVWQATQNKLDRKHVDFVLVDPSTYVPRLVIELDDASHRRARAQKADAQKDTALAVAGVRLLRAKTLGKYEAEDVAEAIRVAI
;
A
#
# COMPACT_ATOMS: atom_id res chain seq x y z
N MET A 1 -30.57 21.01 25.31
CA MET A 1 -31.60 21.36 24.30
C MET A 1 -31.71 20.32 23.19
N VAL A 2 -30.62 19.98 22.49
CA VAL A 2 -30.64 19.06 21.32
C VAL A 2 -31.27 17.69 21.61
N THR A 3 -30.95 17.05 22.74
CA THR A 3 -31.46 15.72 23.12
C THR A 3 -32.96 15.70 23.42
N GLN A 4 -33.49 16.78 24.01
CA GLN A 4 -34.92 16.93 24.30
C GLN A 4 -35.73 17.14 23.03
N VAL A 5 -35.21 17.91 22.06
CA VAL A 5 -35.81 18.09 20.74
C VAL A 5 -35.84 16.77 19.97
N LEU A 6 -34.76 15.99 20.00
CA LEU A 6 -34.70 14.66 19.38
C LEU A 6 -35.75 13.69 19.95
N LEU A 7 -35.95 13.69 21.27
CA LEU A 7 -36.98 12.86 21.91
C LEU A 7 -38.41 13.27 21.52
N GLN A 8 -38.66 14.56 21.33
CA GLN A 8 -39.96 15.05 20.85
C GLN A 8 -40.22 14.70 19.37
N LEU A 9 -39.17 14.51 18.57
CA LEU A 9 -39.27 14.13 17.15
C LEU A 9 -39.31 12.62 16.91
N ALA A 10 -38.92 11.79 17.89
CA ALA A 10 -39.00 10.33 17.81
C ALA A 10 -40.35 9.77 17.28
N PRO A 11 -41.52 10.24 17.75
CA PRO A 11 -42.81 9.77 17.20
C PRO A 11 -43.00 10.15 15.73
N LEU A 12 -42.48 11.30 15.28
CA LEU A 12 -42.56 11.72 13.89
C LEU A 12 -41.75 10.79 12.98
N PHE A 13 -40.55 10.38 13.41
CA PHE A 13 -39.74 9.40 12.70
C PHE A 13 -40.42 8.02 12.63
N ALA A 14 -41.09 7.60 13.70
CA ALA A 14 -41.84 6.35 13.71
C ALA A 14 -43.02 6.37 12.74
N VAL A 15 -43.76 7.49 12.67
CA VAL A 15 -44.85 7.68 11.70
C VAL A 15 -44.30 7.68 10.27
N LEU A 16 -43.19 8.37 10.00
CA LEU A 16 -42.58 8.40 8.67
C LEU A 16 -42.12 7.00 8.21
N ALA A 17 -41.51 6.23 9.10
CA ALA A 17 -41.11 4.86 8.81
C ALA A 17 -42.32 3.96 8.53
N LEU A 18 -43.40 4.10 9.31
CA LEU A 18 -44.64 3.37 9.08
C LEU A 18 -45.26 3.70 7.72
N LEU A 19 -45.30 4.99 7.34
CA LEU A 19 -45.79 5.43 6.04
C LEU A 19 -44.95 4.85 4.89
N LEU A 20 -43.63 4.79 5.02
CA LEU A 20 -42.75 4.14 4.04
C LEU A 20 -43.04 2.64 3.90
N VAL A 21 -43.26 1.94 5.02
CA VAL A 21 -43.62 0.50 5.00
C VAL A 21 -44.98 0.29 4.34
N VAL A 22 -45.98 1.10 4.66
CA VAL A 22 -47.34 1.00 4.10
C VAL A 22 -47.34 1.30 2.61
N THR A 23 -46.67 2.36 2.16
CA THR A 23 -46.55 2.70 0.73
C THR A 23 -45.84 1.59 -0.05
N GLY A 24 -44.75 1.03 0.50
CA GLY A 24 -44.08 -0.14 -0.08
C GLY A 24 -45.00 -1.36 -0.18
N ALA A 25 -45.77 -1.67 0.87
CA ALA A 25 -46.72 -2.78 0.88
C ALA A 25 -47.85 -2.60 -0.16
N ILE A 26 -48.40 -1.39 -0.29
CA ILE A 26 -49.42 -1.06 -1.31
C ILE A 26 -48.86 -1.21 -2.73
N ALA A 27 -47.62 -0.75 -2.97
CA ALA A 27 -46.98 -0.88 -4.27
C ALA A 27 -46.80 -2.36 -4.67
N VAL A 28 -46.50 -3.23 -3.71
CA VAL A 28 -46.44 -4.69 -3.90
C VAL A 28 -47.82 -5.29 -4.15
N MET A 29 -48.82 -4.96 -3.33
CA MET A 29 -50.19 -5.52 -3.47
C MET A 29 -50.87 -5.10 -4.77
N THR A 30 -50.56 -3.91 -5.28
CA THR A 30 -51.08 -3.41 -6.57
C THR A 30 -50.27 -3.90 -7.77
N GLY A 31 -49.23 -4.71 -7.56
CA GLY A 31 -48.39 -5.28 -8.62
C GLY A 31 -47.48 -4.26 -9.31
N ARG A 32 -47.30 -3.07 -8.74
CA ARG A 32 -46.46 -2.00 -9.31
C ARG A 32 -44.96 -2.25 -9.09
N VAL A 33 -44.61 -2.98 -8.04
CA VAL A 33 -43.23 -3.34 -7.68
C VAL A 33 -43.23 -4.77 -7.16
N SER A 34 -42.26 -5.59 -7.56
CA SER A 34 -42.12 -6.93 -7.00
C SER A 34 -41.51 -6.90 -5.59
N VAL A 35 -41.86 -7.87 -4.74
CA VAL A 35 -41.21 -8.05 -3.42
C VAL A 35 -39.68 -8.13 -3.58
N ARG A 36 -39.21 -8.74 -4.66
CA ARG A 36 -37.78 -8.88 -4.98
C ARG A 36 -37.11 -7.53 -5.24
N GLU A 37 -37.74 -6.63 -5.99
CA GLU A 37 -37.22 -5.27 -6.26
C GLU A 37 -37.26 -4.37 -5.03
N LEU A 38 -38.33 -4.47 -4.23
CA LEU A 38 -38.44 -3.73 -2.96
C LEU A 38 -37.37 -4.19 -1.96
N LEU A 39 -37.19 -5.51 -1.80
CA LEU A 39 -36.13 -6.08 -0.96
C LEU A 39 -34.75 -5.73 -1.50
N ALA A 40 -34.54 -5.79 -2.82
CA ALA A 40 -33.27 -5.41 -3.43
C ALA A 40 -32.93 -3.94 -3.12
N THR A 41 -33.90 -3.02 -3.20
CA THR A 41 -33.67 -1.59 -2.93
C THR A 41 -33.44 -1.28 -1.45
N LEU A 42 -34.15 -1.97 -0.54
CA LEU A 42 -34.01 -1.80 0.90
C LEU A 42 -32.72 -2.46 1.45
N LEU A 43 -32.31 -3.60 0.87
CA LEU A 43 -31.11 -4.33 1.27
C LEU A 43 -29.85 -3.86 0.56
N SER A 44 -29.96 -3.24 -0.63
CA SER A 44 -28.80 -2.76 -1.39
C SER A 44 -28.18 -1.49 -0.83
N GLY A 45 -28.83 -0.81 0.13
CA GLY A 45 -28.24 0.25 0.95
C GLY A 45 -27.19 1.09 0.21
N GLY A 46 -27.54 1.67 -0.93
CA GLY A 46 -26.65 2.55 -1.70
C GLY A 46 -25.26 1.98 -2.04
N ILE A 47 -25.09 0.67 -2.19
CA ILE A 47 -23.87 0.12 -2.78
C ILE A 47 -24.00 0.32 -4.30
N GLU A 48 -23.52 1.48 -4.76
CA GLU A 48 -23.29 1.68 -6.19
C GLU A 48 -22.34 0.59 -6.68
N ASP A 49 -22.74 -0.07 -7.77
CA ASP A 49 -21.91 -1.06 -8.43
C ASP A 49 -20.66 -0.35 -9.00
N PRO A 50 -19.47 -0.57 -8.42
CA PRO A 50 -18.25 0.15 -8.83
C PRO A 50 -17.83 -0.20 -10.26
N THR A 51 -18.41 -1.24 -10.86
CA THR A 51 -18.17 -1.60 -12.26
C THR A 51 -18.92 -0.72 -13.26
N LYS A 52 -19.86 0.12 -12.79
CA LYS A 52 -20.58 1.09 -13.62
C LYS A 52 -19.83 2.40 -13.81
N GLU A 53 -18.87 2.71 -12.93
CA GLU A 53 -17.99 3.87 -13.13
C GLU A 53 -16.91 3.54 -14.14
N THR A 54 -16.82 4.32 -15.21
CA THR A 54 -15.77 4.18 -16.21
C THR A 54 -14.55 5.02 -15.80
N TRP A 55 -13.51 4.35 -15.30
CA TRP A 55 -12.21 4.96 -15.03
C TRP A 55 -11.16 4.41 -16.02
N PRO A 56 -10.41 5.26 -16.76
CA PRO A 56 -9.55 4.81 -17.86
C PRO A 56 -8.22 4.22 -17.35
N VAL A 57 -8.27 3.07 -16.70
CA VAL A 57 -7.10 2.35 -16.18
C VAL A 57 -7.15 0.87 -16.53
N GLU A 58 -5.99 0.24 -16.52
CA GLU A 58 -5.81 -1.19 -16.68
C GLU A 58 -4.83 -1.73 -15.64
N ALA A 59 -4.85 -3.05 -15.41
CA ALA A 59 -3.88 -3.69 -14.53
C ALA A 59 -2.48 -3.60 -15.12
N ALA A 60 -1.50 -3.15 -14.33
CA ALA A 60 -0.11 -2.98 -14.77
C ALA A 60 0.66 -4.31 -14.96
N GLY A 61 0.03 -5.47 -14.73
CA GLY A 61 0.68 -6.78 -14.76
C GLY A 61 1.37 -7.15 -13.44
N PRO A 62 2.39 -8.02 -13.47
CA PRO A 62 3.12 -8.44 -12.28
C PRO A 62 3.80 -7.27 -11.56
N LEU A 63 3.76 -7.27 -10.22
CA LEU A 63 4.40 -6.24 -9.40
C LEU A 63 5.95 -6.24 -9.54
N LEU A 64 6.53 -7.44 -9.71
CA LEU A 64 7.96 -7.66 -9.83
C LEU A 64 8.34 -8.07 -11.25
N THR A 65 9.45 -7.53 -11.75
CA THR A 65 10.11 -8.02 -12.97
C THR A 65 10.69 -9.42 -12.72
N ASN A 66 11.06 -10.15 -13.77
CA ASN A 66 11.68 -11.47 -13.62
C ASN A 66 12.98 -11.45 -12.80
N ALA A 67 13.78 -10.38 -12.95
CA ALA A 67 15.02 -10.21 -12.19
C ALA A 67 14.74 -9.93 -10.71
N GLU A 68 13.80 -9.04 -10.42
CA GLU A 68 13.35 -8.74 -9.05
C GLU A 68 12.74 -9.97 -8.39
N LEU A 69 11.89 -10.72 -9.10
CA LEU A 69 11.27 -11.94 -8.60
C LEU A 69 12.30 -13.04 -8.29
N SER A 70 13.34 -13.17 -9.13
CA SER A 70 14.45 -14.10 -8.90
C SER A 70 15.18 -13.77 -7.59
N TYR A 71 15.53 -12.48 -7.39
CA TYR A 71 16.18 -12.03 -6.16
C TYR A 71 15.28 -12.17 -4.93
N PHE A 72 14.00 -11.79 -5.06
CA PHE A 72 13.00 -11.87 -3.99
C PHE A 72 12.85 -13.30 -3.44
N ARG A 73 12.84 -14.32 -4.31
CA ARG A 73 12.75 -15.72 -3.88
C ARG A 73 13.95 -16.14 -3.03
N VAL A 74 15.15 -15.68 -3.39
CA VAL A 74 16.37 -15.95 -2.61
C VAL A 74 16.34 -15.17 -1.29
N LEU A 75 15.88 -13.91 -1.29
CA LEU A 75 15.66 -13.15 -0.05
C LEU A 75 14.70 -13.90 0.89
N GLU A 76 13.54 -14.35 0.41
CA GLU A 76 12.60 -15.10 1.24
C GLU A 76 13.22 -16.37 1.82
N GLN A 77 14.03 -17.09 1.05
CA GLN A 77 14.75 -18.27 1.53
C GLN A 77 15.73 -17.89 2.64
N VAL A 78 16.55 -16.85 2.44
CA VAL A 78 17.54 -16.37 3.41
C VAL A 78 16.87 -15.90 4.70
N LEU A 79 15.78 -15.15 4.59
CA LEU A 79 15.07 -14.60 5.75
C LEU A 79 14.30 -15.67 6.54
N ARG A 80 14.00 -16.82 5.92
CA ARG A 80 13.40 -18.00 6.58
C ARG A 80 14.45 -18.95 7.19
N HIS A 81 15.75 -18.75 6.92
CA HIS A 81 16.83 -19.70 7.26
C HIS A 81 17.00 -19.88 8.80
N PRO A 82 17.38 -21.09 9.30
CA PRO A 82 16.96 -21.66 10.57
C PRO A 82 17.86 -21.34 11.78
N THR A 83 18.54 -20.19 11.81
CA THR A 83 19.26 -19.76 13.03
C THR A 83 18.33 -19.29 14.14
N ASP A 84 17.02 -19.19 13.87
CA ASP A 84 16.00 -19.12 14.91
C ASP A 84 15.41 -20.53 15.18
N PRO A 85 15.64 -21.11 16.37
CA PRO A 85 15.02 -22.37 16.80
C PRO A 85 13.49 -22.35 16.79
N SER A 86 12.86 -21.16 16.78
CA SER A 86 11.40 -21.00 16.74
C SER A 86 10.81 -21.02 15.31
N GLY A 87 11.67 -20.97 14.28
CA GLY A 87 11.23 -20.90 12.88
C GLY A 87 10.66 -19.54 12.47
N THR A 88 10.85 -18.49 13.27
CA THR A 88 10.39 -17.13 12.98
C THR A 88 11.43 -16.39 12.11
N PRO A 89 11.02 -15.76 10.99
CA PRO A 89 11.93 -14.95 10.20
C PRO A 89 12.50 -13.80 11.03
N GLN A 90 13.82 -13.62 11.02
CA GLN A 90 14.49 -12.52 11.75
C GLN A 90 14.12 -11.14 11.18
N MET A 91 13.68 -11.08 9.91
CA MET A 91 13.19 -9.88 9.24
C MET A 91 12.07 -10.25 8.27
N ARG A 92 11.21 -9.27 7.94
CA ARG A 92 10.21 -9.38 6.87
C ARG A 92 10.62 -8.53 5.68
N VAL A 93 10.31 -8.99 4.47
CA VAL A 93 10.58 -8.26 3.23
C VAL A 93 9.29 -7.68 2.65
N PHE A 94 9.36 -6.42 2.22
CA PHE A 94 8.33 -5.72 1.46
C PHE A 94 8.88 -5.28 0.11
N CYS A 95 8.05 -5.34 -0.94
CA CYS A 95 8.45 -5.03 -2.30
C CYS A 95 7.86 -3.71 -2.79
N LYS A 96 8.57 -2.99 -3.68
CA LYS A 96 8.08 -1.77 -4.36
C LYS A 96 7.54 -0.72 -3.39
N VAL A 97 8.23 -0.52 -2.27
CA VAL A 97 7.83 0.42 -1.21
C VAL A 97 8.15 1.83 -1.66
N ARG A 98 7.20 2.78 -1.55
CA ARG A 98 7.45 4.16 -1.98
C ARG A 98 8.51 4.79 -1.07
N LEU A 99 9.36 5.62 -1.64
CA LEU A 99 10.37 6.34 -0.88
C LEU A 99 9.72 7.28 0.16
N ALA A 100 8.53 7.81 -0.15
CA ALA A 100 7.70 8.60 0.76
C ALA A 100 7.22 7.83 2.01
N ASP A 101 7.21 6.49 1.97
CA ASP A 101 6.85 5.65 3.12
C ASP A 101 8.08 5.34 4.01
N LEU A 102 9.29 5.70 3.56
CA LEU A 102 10.55 5.47 4.26
C LEU A 102 11.16 6.75 4.81
N VAL A 103 11.00 7.86 4.08
CA VAL A 103 11.54 9.17 4.44
C VAL A 103 10.51 10.26 4.18
N GLN A 104 10.59 11.35 4.93
CA GLN A 104 9.68 12.49 4.81
C GLN A 104 10.44 13.81 4.78
N PRO A 105 9.90 14.88 4.17
CA PRO A 105 10.52 16.20 4.23
C PRO A 105 10.68 16.66 5.69
N LYS A 106 11.76 17.42 5.97
CA LYS A 106 11.99 17.99 7.30
C LYS A 106 10.85 18.92 7.70
N ARG A 107 10.59 19.00 9.01
CA ARG A 107 9.66 19.97 9.59
C ARG A 107 10.20 21.40 9.44
N GLY A 108 9.30 22.38 9.34
CA GLY A 108 9.67 23.79 9.27
C GLY A 108 10.17 24.28 7.91
N LEU A 109 10.03 23.48 6.85
CA LEU A 109 10.30 23.93 5.49
C LEU A 109 9.18 24.85 4.97
N ASP A 110 9.55 25.80 4.11
CA ASP A 110 8.58 26.55 3.32
C ASP A 110 7.68 25.61 2.52
N ARG A 111 6.39 25.96 2.39
CA ARG A 111 5.37 25.11 1.76
C ARG A 111 5.76 24.64 0.35
N SER A 112 6.36 25.52 -0.45
CA SER A 112 6.79 25.21 -1.82
C SER A 112 7.92 24.17 -1.84
N VAL A 113 8.91 24.34 -0.95
CA VAL A 113 10.05 23.42 -0.81
C VAL A 113 9.59 22.07 -0.26
N TRP A 114 8.71 22.09 0.74
CA TRP A 114 8.11 20.89 1.30
C TRP A 114 7.39 20.10 0.21
N GLN A 115 6.50 20.74 -0.56
CA GLN A 115 5.72 20.08 -1.62
C GLN A 115 6.62 19.56 -2.75
N ALA A 116 7.60 20.36 -3.18
CA ALA A 116 8.56 19.93 -4.19
C ALA A 116 9.40 18.72 -3.73
N THR A 117 9.67 18.61 -2.43
CA THR A 117 10.36 17.47 -1.83
C THR A 117 9.43 16.27 -1.77
N GLN A 118 8.22 16.42 -1.25
CA GLN A 118 7.21 15.35 -1.17
C GLN A 118 6.95 14.73 -2.55
N ASN A 119 6.71 15.57 -3.58
CA ASN A 119 6.49 15.11 -4.95
C ASN A 119 7.65 14.26 -5.50
N LYS A 120 8.89 14.52 -5.08
CA LYS A 120 10.06 13.72 -5.49
C LYS A 120 10.11 12.37 -4.78
N LEU A 121 9.56 12.27 -3.57
CA LEU A 121 9.50 11.04 -2.78
C LEU A 121 8.34 10.16 -3.25
N ASP A 122 7.16 10.73 -3.50
CA ASP A 122 5.96 10.00 -3.94
C ASP A 122 6.14 9.27 -5.27
N ARG A 123 6.96 9.85 -6.15
CA ARG A 123 7.21 9.33 -7.50
C ARG A 123 8.31 8.27 -7.56
N LYS A 124 8.87 7.88 -6.42
CA LYS A 124 9.96 6.90 -6.34
C LYS A 124 9.56 5.78 -5.40
N HIS A 125 10.03 4.58 -5.71
CA HIS A 125 9.99 3.44 -4.82
C HIS A 125 11.38 2.82 -4.72
N VAL A 126 11.52 1.94 -3.74
CA VAL A 126 12.63 1.01 -3.61
C VAL A 126 12.18 -0.40 -3.91
N ASP A 127 13.10 -1.25 -4.38
CA ASP A 127 12.74 -2.60 -4.80
C ASP A 127 12.34 -3.46 -3.60
N PHE A 128 13.14 -3.45 -2.54
CA PHE A 128 12.86 -4.18 -1.32
C PHE A 128 13.18 -3.39 -0.05
N VAL A 129 12.44 -3.68 1.02
CA VAL A 129 12.69 -3.19 2.37
C VAL A 129 12.64 -4.36 3.34
N LEU A 130 13.71 -4.55 4.09
CA LEU A 130 13.75 -5.45 5.24
C LEU A 130 13.33 -4.66 6.48
N VAL A 131 12.36 -5.21 7.22
CA VAL A 131 11.87 -4.61 8.46
C VAL A 131 12.03 -5.57 9.62
N ASP A 132 12.12 -5.00 10.82
CA ASP A 132 11.99 -5.76 12.06
C ASP A 132 10.58 -6.39 12.15
N PRO A 133 10.45 -7.70 12.45
CA PRO A 133 9.18 -8.40 12.36
C PRO A 133 8.19 -8.02 13.48
N SER A 134 8.66 -7.37 14.55
CA SER A 134 7.86 -6.97 15.72
C SER A 134 7.39 -5.53 15.63
N THR A 135 8.25 -4.62 15.17
CA THR A 135 7.99 -3.17 15.11
C THR A 135 7.68 -2.66 13.72
N TYR A 136 7.98 -3.45 12.67
CA TYR A 136 7.89 -3.06 11.25
C TYR A 136 8.73 -1.82 10.90
N VAL A 137 9.70 -1.47 11.74
CA VAL A 137 10.65 -0.40 11.45
C VAL A 137 11.62 -0.86 10.36
N PRO A 138 11.85 -0.05 9.30
CA PRO A 138 12.84 -0.35 8.27
C PRO A 138 14.24 -0.54 8.86
N ARG A 139 14.90 -1.63 8.48
CA ARG A 139 16.27 -1.98 8.90
C ARG A 139 17.27 -1.87 7.76
N LEU A 140 16.84 -2.23 6.55
CA LEU A 140 17.65 -2.19 5.34
C LEU A 140 16.77 -1.99 4.11
N VAL A 141 17.14 -1.09 3.23
CA VAL A 141 16.61 -0.97 1.87
C VAL A 141 17.52 -1.74 0.92
N ILE A 142 16.95 -2.44 -0.06
CA ILE A 142 17.71 -3.11 -1.12
C ILE A 142 17.22 -2.62 -2.49
N GLU A 143 18.17 -2.23 -3.35
CA GLU A 143 17.95 -1.84 -4.75
C GLU A 143 18.74 -2.78 -5.66
N LEU A 144 18.12 -3.20 -6.77
CA LEU A 144 18.80 -4.00 -7.78
C LEU A 144 19.39 -3.09 -8.87
N ASP A 145 20.71 -3.08 -8.97
CA ASP A 145 21.41 -2.35 -10.02
C ASP A 145 21.49 -3.21 -11.28
N ASP A 146 20.88 -2.76 -12.38
CA ASP A 146 21.16 -3.34 -13.69
C ASP A 146 22.42 -2.70 -14.33
N ALA A 147 23.06 -3.40 -15.27
CA ALA A 147 24.23 -2.86 -15.97
C ALA A 147 23.89 -1.75 -16.99
N SER A 148 22.60 -1.43 -17.16
CA SER A 148 22.04 -0.50 -18.15
C SER A 148 21.91 0.95 -17.63
N HIS A 149 22.24 1.22 -16.37
CA HIS A 149 22.25 2.55 -15.71
C HIS A 149 23.29 3.58 -16.27
N ARG A 150 23.71 3.49 -17.54
CA ARG A 150 24.73 4.42 -18.12
C ARG A 150 24.20 5.78 -18.55
N ARG A 151 22.91 6.08 -18.38
CA ARG A 151 22.36 7.40 -18.72
C ARG A 151 22.52 8.35 -17.53
N ALA A 152 23.12 9.52 -17.76
CA ALA A 152 23.37 10.54 -16.72
C ALA A 152 22.10 10.92 -15.91
N ARG A 153 20.92 10.86 -16.53
CA ARG A 153 19.63 11.12 -15.84
C ARG A 153 19.30 10.05 -14.79
N ALA A 154 19.57 8.78 -15.08
CA ALA A 154 19.34 7.69 -14.14
C ALA A 154 20.29 7.82 -12.95
N GLN A 155 21.58 8.05 -13.21
CA GLN A 155 22.59 8.28 -12.18
C GLN A 155 22.23 9.44 -11.24
N LYS A 156 21.71 10.55 -11.78
CA LYS A 156 21.25 11.68 -10.95
C LYS A 156 20.04 11.32 -10.09
N ALA A 157 19.12 10.51 -10.61
CA ALA A 157 17.95 10.07 -9.85
C ALA A 157 18.34 9.08 -8.74
N ASP A 158 19.27 8.18 -9.03
CA ASP A 158 19.84 7.21 -8.08
C ASP A 158 20.60 7.93 -6.97
N ALA A 159 21.49 8.87 -7.31
CA ALA A 159 22.22 9.67 -6.33
C ALA A 159 21.28 10.47 -5.40
N GLN A 160 20.15 10.95 -5.92
CA GLN A 160 19.14 11.62 -5.08
C GLN A 160 18.47 10.66 -4.10
N LYS A 161 18.18 9.42 -4.51
CA LYS A 161 17.60 8.38 -3.66
C LYS A 161 18.59 8.01 -2.55
N ASP A 162 19.85 7.77 -2.93
CA ASP A 162 20.94 7.42 -2.00
C ASP A 162 21.14 8.50 -0.96
N THR A 163 21.21 9.76 -1.40
CA THR A 163 21.35 10.91 -0.50
C THR A 163 20.15 11.03 0.46
N ALA A 164 18.93 10.83 -0.04
CA ALA A 164 17.74 10.92 0.80
C ALA A 164 17.71 9.86 1.90
N LEU A 165 18.05 8.60 1.55
CA LEU A 165 18.13 7.50 2.51
C LEU A 165 19.27 7.72 3.51
N ALA A 166 20.46 8.09 3.04
CA ALA A 166 21.62 8.33 3.88
C ALA A 166 21.38 9.48 4.90
N VAL A 167 20.83 10.60 4.45
CA VAL A 167 20.49 11.74 5.33
C VAL A 167 19.41 11.38 6.34
N ALA A 168 18.50 10.47 5.99
CA ALA A 168 17.47 9.96 6.90
C ALA A 168 17.97 8.84 7.84
N GLY A 169 19.23 8.40 7.71
CA GLY A 169 19.79 7.29 8.49
C GLY A 169 19.23 5.92 8.10
N VAL A 170 18.66 5.79 6.90
CA VAL A 170 18.15 4.53 6.37
C VAL A 170 19.26 3.84 5.59
N ARG A 171 19.60 2.61 5.98
CA ARG A 171 20.64 1.82 5.32
C ARG A 171 20.20 1.36 3.95
N LEU A 172 21.13 1.35 2.99
CA LEU A 172 20.90 0.94 1.61
C LEU A 172 21.95 -0.10 1.20
N LEU A 173 21.48 -1.23 0.68
CA LEU A 173 22.27 -2.24 0.00
C LEU A 173 21.95 -2.19 -1.51
N ARG A 174 22.98 -1.98 -2.32
CA ARG A 174 22.89 -2.07 -3.79
C ARG A 174 23.33 -3.47 -4.21
N ALA A 175 22.40 -4.28 -4.72
CA ALA A 175 22.67 -5.63 -5.18
C ALA A 175 22.79 -5.64 -6.71
N LYS A 176 23.84 -6.26 -7.25
CA LYS A 176 23.99 -6.38 -8.71
C LYS A 176 22.94 -7.33 -9.26
N THR A 177 22.32 -6.98 -10.37
CA THR A 177 21.43 -7.89 -11.08
C THR A 177 22.24 -9.04 -11.70
N LEU A 178 21.97 -10.28 -11.28
CA LEU A 178 22.60 -11.49 -11.78
C LEU A 178 21.56 -12.45 -12.36
N GLY A 179 21.99 -13.34 -13.26
CA GLY A 179 21.13 -14.41 -13.79
C GLY A 179 20.76 -15.46 -12.73
N LYS A 180 21.59 -15.59 -11.69
CA LYS A 180 21.39 -16.47 -10.54
C LYS A 180 22.01 -15.82 -9.30
N TYR A 181 21.39 -16.04 -8.14
CA TYR A 181 21.89 -15.64 -6.84
C TYR A 181 22.07 -16.89 -5.97
N GLU A 182 23.17 -16.95 -5.23
CA GLU A 182 23.37 -17.96 -4.19
C GLU A 182 22.89 -17.39 -2.84
N ALA A 183 22.23 -18.22 -2.02
CA ALA A 183 21.59 -17.77 -0.80
C ALA A 183 22.61 -17.25 0.23
N GLU A 184 23.77 -17.90 0.31
CA GLU A 184 24.86 -17.55 1.23
C GLU A 184 25.44 -16.16 0.91
N ASP A 185 25.62 -15.83 -0.37
CA ASP A 185 26.14 -14.52 -0.79
C ASP A 185 25.16 -13.40 -0.43
N VAL A 186 23.86 -13.63 -0.66
CA VAL A 186 22.80 -12.68 -0.29
C VAL A 186 22.73 -12.52 1.24
N ALA A 187 22.83 -13.62 1.98
CA ALA A 187 22.83 -13.60 3.44
C ALA A 187 24.02 -12.84 4.02
N GLU A 188 25.23 -13.04 3.47
CA GLU A 188 26.44 -12.32 3.86
C GLU A 188 26.30 -10.83 3.56
N ALA A 189 25.84 -10.46 2.36
CA ALA A 189 25.64 -9.06 1.99
C ALA A 189 24.66 -8.33 2.93
N ILE A 190 23.57 -9.00 3.33
CA ILE A 190 22.63 -8.46 4.32
C ILE A 190 23.30 -8.33 5.70
N ARG A 191 24.06 -9.34 6.13
CA ARG A 191 24.75 -9.33 7.43
C ARG A 191 25.77 -8.19 7.54
N VAL A 192 26.50 -7.90 6.48
CA VAL A 192 27.47 -6.80 6.42
C VAL A 192 26.77 -5.43 6.42
N ALA A 193 25.57 -5.34 5.84
CA ALA A 193 24.85 -4.09 5.71
C ALA A 193 24.10 -3.63 6.99
N ILE A 194 23.88 -4.52 7.97
CA ILE A 194 23.06 -4.29 9.18
C ILE A 194 23.90 -4.33 10.45
#